data_AF-A0A1B7HJ48-F1
#
_entry.id   AF-A0A1B7HJ48-F1
#
_cell.length_a   1.000
_cell.length_b   1.000
_cell.length_c   1.000
_cell.angle_alpha   90.00
_cell.angle_beta   90.00
_cell.angle_gamma   90.00
#
_symmetry.space_group_name_H-M   'P 1'
#
loop_
_entity.id
_entity.type
_entity.pdbx_description
1 polymer ?
#
loop_
_entity_poly.entity_id
_entity_poly.type
_entity_poly.pdbx_seq_one_letter_code
_entity_poly.pdbx_strand_id
1 'polypeptide(L)'
;MADHQYVFAIHDDTDNLHVHLSVNRVNPVTYKAASLYNDHFVLDRCCRELEMKHQWKHDNGPYRVNDQGMVVRNKQFYKPAPAAARRLEFFSDKESLHTYAVDHCRKKIDTLFISGQQYNWDDIHDVFHAAGLELRQKGTGLAIYDLNDDSHIPLRASRLHPELTLDEQQELIGVFEKAPVRDTVPGRLLQNCVAIESLYDSLLHCRDRGARAERRIARAEAREDLIGRYQTYKKGFVRPGISKEDMRTRFRELAAEYRIRKNHVRLVQRDPLLRKLMYRALEVDKLKAMSALKIQIRTERDAIKSSPDARPLSYRAWVEVQATHLDGAAISQLRGWAYREKRQNRTPAVSQNMFLHSVADDITPPRIRGYDTTVNRDGAVVYSSGGKPVLIDRGRYVEVADAPAEKGKHVAMAMHISGLKSGECVEVRGDKDYVQNTMAFIRQFSADRGKQVPLTHPVQRQWAGYDAHKPKDEIQPVPQSPAPRYTPPKPQ
;
A
#
# COMPACT_ATOMS: atom_id res chain seq x y z
N MET A 1 26.29 34.89 7.78
CA MET A 1 26.92 34.38 9.01
C MET A 1 28.45 34.42 8.87
N ALA A 2 29.02 35.59 8.53
CA ALA A 2 30.48 35.74 8.47
C ALA A 2 31.07 35.65 9.88
N ASP A 3 32.24 35.02 10.01
CA ASP A 3 32.98 34.82 11.28
C ASP A 3 32.31 33.90 12.31
N HIS A 4 31.30 33.12 11.90
CA HIS A 4 30.74 32.06 12.74
C HIS A 4 31.60 30.79 12.63
N GLN A 5 31.77 30.10 13.76
CA GLN A 5 32.40 28.79 13.79
C GLN A 5 31.52 27.76 13.07
N TYR A 6 32.12 26.85 12.32
CA TYR A 6 31.40 25.76 11.67
C TYR A 6 32.25 24.49 11.62
N VAL A 7 31.58 23.35 11.54
CA VAL A 7 32.17 22.04 11.29
C VAL A 7 31.41 21.42 10.13
N PHE A 8 32.14 20.83 9.19
CA PHE A 8 31.53 20.08 8.10
C PHE A 8 32.17 18.69 7.98
N ALA A 9 31.36 17.72 7.57
CA ALA A 9 31.79 16.37 7.25
C ALA A 9 31.22 15.99 5.89
N ILE A 10 32.03 15.39 5.03
CA ILE A 10 31.63 14.94 3.70
C ILE A 10 31.46 13.42 3.78
N HIS A 11 30.29 12.92 3.38
CA HIS A 11 30.01 11.49 3.30
C HIS A 11 29.65 11.09 1.85
N ASP A 12 29.92 9.83 1.53
CA ASP A 12 29.60 9.16 0.26
C ASP A 12 28.76 7.89 0.48
N ASP A 13 28.10 7.76 1.63
CA ASP A 13 27.33 6.58 2.05
C ASP A 13 25.90 6.52 1.46
N THR A 14 25.54 7.45 0.58
CA THR A 14 24.28 7.45 -0.17
C THR A 14 24.53 7.58 -1.67
N ASP A 15 23.49 7.47 -2.49
CA ASP A 15 23.55 7.63 -3.96
C ASP A 15 24.20 8.97 -4.40
N ASN A 16 24.32 9.97 -3.51
CA ASN A 16 24.97 11.25 -3.77
C ASN A 16 26.03 11.59 -2.70
N LEU A 17 27.15 12.19 -3.13
CA LEU A 17 28.10 12.86 -2.24
C LEU A 17 27.37 13.98 -1.49
N HIS A 18 27.41 13.98 -0.17
CA HIS A 18 26.73 15.00 0.63
C HIS A 18 27.59 15.49 1.78
N VAL A 19 27.27 16.71 2.24
CA VAL A 19 28.01 17.39 3.30
C VAL A 19 27.06 17.67 4.45
N HIS A 20 27.39 17.16 5.63
CA HIS A 20 26.78 17.61 6.87
C HIS A 20 27.48 18.88 7.33
N LEU A 21 26.74 19.97 7.51
CA LEU A 21 27.25 21.24 8.01
C LEU A 21 26.58 21.57 9.35
N SER A 22 27.38 21.82 10.38
CA SER A 22 26.94 22.37 11.66
C SER A 22 27.60 23.72 11.88
N VAL A 23 26.80 24.77 12.04
CA VAL A 23 27.29 26.15 12.24
C VAL A 23 26.87 26.64 13.62
N ASN A 24 27.80 27.24 14.36
CA ASN A 24 27.49 27.91 15.61
C ASN A 24 26.63 29.14 15.32
N ARG A 25 25.40 29.15 15.84
CA ARG A 25 24.46 30.26 15.63
C ARG A 25 24.91 31.55 16.32
N VAL A 26 25.65 31.46 17.42
CA VAL A 26 26.15 32.61 18.17
C VAL A 26 27.52 32.99 17.60
N ASN A 27 27.65 34.23 17.16
CA ASN A 27 28.94 34.74 16.71
C ASN A 27 29.89 34.87 17.91
N PRO A 28 31.11 34.31 17.87
CA PRO A 28 32.02 34.29 19.01
C PRO A 28 32.61 35.67 19.34
N VAL A 29 32.56 36.64 18.42
CA VAL A 29 33.09 38.00 18.59
C VAL A 29 31.99 38.97 19.02
N THR A 30 30.86 38.95 18.31
CA THR A 30 29.76 39.91 18.56
C THR A 30 28.75 39.42 19.58
N TYR A 31 28.78 38.13 19.95
CA TYR A 31 27.83 37.45 20.82
C TYR A 31 26.36 37.53 20.39
N LYS A 32 26.11 37.93 19.13
CA LYS A 32 24.78 37.98 18.54
C LYS A 32 24.43 36.63 17.91
N ALA A 33 23.19 36.21 18.09
CA ALA A 33 22.66 35.01 17.43
C ALA A 33 22.14 35.35 16.03
N ALA A 34 22.50 34.53 15.04
CA ALA A 34 21.90 34.59 13.71
C ALA A 34 20.41 34.20 13.78
N SER A 35 19.57 34.95 13.05
CA SER A 35 18.14 34.65 12.93
C SER A 35 17.92 33.38 12.10
N LEU A 36 16.99 32.53 12.55
CA LEU A 36 16.51 31.35 11.81
C LEU A 36 15.23 31.64 11.01
N TYR A 37 14.77 32.89 10.99
CA TYR A 37 13.57 33.25 10.28
C TYR A 37 13.74 33.02 8.78
N ASN A 38 12.93 32.13 8.20
CA ASN A 38 12.96 31.77 6.77
C ASN A 38 14.31 31.24 6.27
N ASP A 39 15.11 30.64 7.15
CA ASP A 39 16.42 30.06 6.82
C ASP A 39 16.37 29.08 5.63
N HIS A 40 15.36 28.22 5.54
CA HIS A 40 15.20 27.29 4.41
C HIS A 40 15.06 28.00 3.05
N PHE A 41 14.42 29.17 2.99
CA PHE A 41 14.33 29.96 1.75
C PHE A 41 15.66 30.58 1.39
N VAL A 42 16.41 31.07 2.38
CA VAL A 42 17.75 31.64 2.17
C VAL A 42 18.70 30.55 1.69
N LEU A 43 18.69 29.39 2.33
CA LEU A 43 19.53 28.24 1.97
C LEU A 43 19.22 27.75 0.55
N ASP A 44 17.94 27.57 0.20
CA ASP A 44 17.57 27.12 -1.14
C ASP A 44 17.97 28.11 -2.23
N ARG A 45 17.81 29.43 -1.98
CA ARG A 45 18.31 30.47 -2.88
C ARG A 45 19.83 30.37 -3.06
N CYS A 46 20.59 30.22 -1.97
CA CYS A 46 22.03 30.03 -2.05
C CYS A 46 22.41 28.74 -2.80
N CYS A 47 21.64 27.66 -2.67
CA CYS A 47 21.83 26.45 -3.48
C CYS A 47 21.71 26.77 -4.98
N ARG A 48 20.70 27.55 -5.41
CA ARG A 48 20.58 27.99 -6.82
C ARG A 48 21.77 28.80 -7.28
N GLU A 49 22.24 29.72 -6.45
CA GLU A 49 23.41 30.57 -6.76
C GLU A 49 24.69 29.72 -6.89
N LEU A 50 24.88 28.71 -6.03
CA LEU A 50 26.00 27.78 -6.10
C LEU A 50 25.89 26.84 -7.31
N GLU A 51 24.70 26.30 -7.58
CA GLU A 51 24.45 25.47 -8.75
C GLU A 51 24.76 26.22 -10.04
N MET A 52 24.34 27.48 -10.15
CA MET A 52 24.70 28.35 -11.29
C MET A 52 26.21 28.61 -11.37
N LYS A 53 26.84 28.94 -10.24
CA LYS A 53 28.28 29.24 -10.19
C LYS A 53 29.15 28.04 -10.58
N HIS A 54 28.75 26.84 -10.18
CA HIS A 54 29.51 25.61 -10.39
C HIS A 54 28.95 24.73 -11.52
N GLN A 55 27.96 25.22 -12.26
CA GLN A 55 27.29 24.51 -13.37
C GLN A 55 26.72 23.14 -12.95
N TRP A 56 26.16 23.06 -11.74
CA TRP A 56 25.51 21.85 -11.25
C TRP A 56 24.05 21.78 -11.71
N LYS A 57 23.50 20.56 -11.71
CA LYS A 57 22.10 20.33 -12.00
C LYS A 57 21.22 20.98 -10.94
N HIS A 58 20.21 21.74 -11.38
CA HIS A 58 19.22 22.32 -10.48
C HIS A 58 18.31 21.26 -9.86
N ASP A 59 18.25 21.22 -8.53
CA ASP A 59 17.32 20.35 -7.79
C ASP A 59 15.90 20.97 -7.73
N ASN A 60 14.92 20.33 -7.09
CA ASN A 60 13.62 20.94 -6.84
C ASN A 60 13.63 21.78 -5.56
N GLY A 61 13.11 23.01 -5.61
CA GLY A 61 13.11 23.89 -4.44
C GLY A 61 12.12 25.06 -4.52
N PRO A 62 11.95 25.81 -3.42
CA PRO A 62 11.20 27.06 -3.39
C PRO A 62 11.79 28.19 -4.26
N TYR A 63 12.99 28.06 -4.81
CA TYR A 63 13.57 28.93 -5.83
C TYR A 63 13.90 28.16 -7.12
N ARG A 64 13.77 28.84 -8.26
CA ARG A 64 14.14 28.32 -9.59
C ARG A 64 14.90 29.40 -10.36
N VAL A 65 15.73 28.98 -11.31
CA VAL A 65 16.36 29.89 -12.26
C VAL A 65 15.39 30.10 -13.42
N ASN A 66 15.09 31.35 -13.77
CA ASN A 66 14.25 31.68 -14.94
C ASN A 66 15.08 31.70 -16.23
N ASP A 67 14.43 31.87 -17.38
CA ASP A 67 15.10 31.92 -18.70
C ASP A 67 16.09 33.09 -18.85
N GLN A 68 16.02 34.08 -17.97
CA GLN A 68 16.93 35.23 -17.90
C GLN A 68 18.14 34.98 -16.98
N GLY A 69 18.30 33.76 -16.45
CA GLY A 69 19.40 33.41 -15.56
C GLY A 69 19.31 34.02 -14.16
N MET A 70 18.11 34.42 -13.71
CA MET A 70 17.91 34.98 -12.37
C MET A 70 17.25 33.97 -11.44
N VAL A 71 17.71 33.93 -10.19
CA VAL A 71 17.11 33.11 -9.12
C VAL A 71 15.82 33.77 -8.65
N VAL A 72 14.68 33.20 -9.04
CA VAL A 72 13.35 33.69 -8.70
C VAL A 72 12.62 32.72 -7.78
N ARG A 73 11.75 33.25 -6.91
CA ARG A 73 10.94 32.42 -6.02
C ARG A 73 9.98 31.59 -6.86
N ASN A 74 10.08 30.27 -6.74
CA ASN A 74 9.16 29.32 -7.32
C ASN A 74 7.88 29.32 -6.48
N LYS A 75 6.99 30.27 -6.75
CA LYS A 75 5.63 30.24 -6.18
C LYS A 75 4.90 29.07 -6.84
N GLN A 76 4.81 27.95 -6.13
CA GLN A 76 3.92 26.87 -6.54
C GLN A 76 2.51 27.45 -6.56
N PHE A 77 1.91 27.49 -7.76
CA PHE A 77 0.54 27.94 -7.92
C PHE A 77 -0.37 27.07 -7.04
N TYR A 78 -0.33 25.75 -7.21
CA TYR A 78 -1.05 24.82 -6.33
C TYR A 78 -0.35 24.60 -5.00
N LYS A 79 -1.13 24.60 -3.92
CA LYS A 79 -0.65 24.21 -2.58
C LYS A 79 -0.40 22.69 -2.54
N PRO A 80 0.59 22.23 -1.75
CA PRO A 80 0.78 20.80 -1.54
C PRO A 80 -0.41 20.18 -0.81
N ALA A 81 -0.58 18.86 -1.00
CA ALA A 81 -1.61 18.07 -0.35
C ALA A 81 -1.62 18.28 1.18
N PRO A 82 -2.80 18.38 1.80
CA PRO A 82 -2.93 18.53 3.25
C PRO A 82 -2.12 17.47 4.00
N ALA A 83 -1.53 17.82 5.16
CA ALA A 83 -0.73 16.89 5.94
C ALA A 83 -1.50 15.62 6.34
N ALA A 84 -2.80 15.76 6.64
CA ALA A 84 -3.67 14.62 6.92
C ALA A 84 -3.85 13.70 5.71
N ALA A 85 -4.11 14.27 4.52
CA ALA A 85 -4.23 13.52 3.27
C ALA A 85 -2.93 12.76 2.96
N ARG A 86 -1.77 13.45 3.06
CA ARG A 86 -0.46 12.81 2.89
C ARG A 86 -0.20 11.69 3.88
N ARG A 87 -0.60 11.84 5.15
CA ARG A 87 -0.45 10.78 6.16
C ARG A 87 -1.38 9.60 5.90
N LEU A 88 -2.64 9.85 5.52
CA LEU A 88 -3.60 8.81 5.18
C LEU A 88 -3.10 7.99 3.99
N GLU A 89 -2.69 8.68 2.93
CA GLU A 89 -2.05 8.04 1.79
C GLU A 89 -0.76 7.35 2.22
N PHE A 90 0.03 7.93 3.15
CA PHE A 90 1.31 7.37 3.59
C PHE A 90 1.16 6.04 4.36
N PHE A 91 0.25 6.00 5.33
CA PHE A 91 0.15 4.91 6.30
C PHE A 91 -0.94 3.90 5.95
N SER A 92 -2.04 4.35 5.35
CA SER A 92 -3.18 3.49 5.04
C SER A 92 -3.21 3.05 3.57
N ASP A 93 -2.38 3.66 2.72
CA ASP A 93 -2.26 3.35 1.28
C ASP A 93 -3.58 3.55 0.49
N LYS A 94 -4.54 4.19 1.13
CA LYS A 94 -5.83 4.61 0.58
C LYS A 94 -5.68 5.93 -0.17
N GLU A 95 -6.44 6.09 -1.24
CA GLU A 95 -6.59 7.36 -1.92
C GLU A 95 -7.28 8.36 -0.97
N SER A 96 -6.79 9.60 -0.93
CA SER A 96 -7.46 10.66 -0.21
C SER A 96 -8.42 11.41 -1.13
N LEU A 97 -9.49 11.97 -0.54
CA LEU A 97 -10.41 12.87 -1.24
C LEU A 97 -9.68 14.03 -1.95
N HIS A 98 -8.55 14.50 -1.40
CA HIS A 98 -7.71 15.49 -2.05
C HIS A 98 -7.14 14.98 -3.37
N THR A 99 -6.51 13.80 -3.38
CA THR A 99 -5.89 13.24 -4.58
C THR A 99 -6.93 12.89 -5.63
N TYR A 100 -8.06 12.33 -5.21
CA TYR A 100 -9.21 12.10 -6.09
C TYR A 100 -9.71 13.41 -6.75
N ALA A 101 -9.99 14.45 -5.95
CA ALA A 101 -10.45 15.73 -6.47
C ALA A 101 -9.42 16.40 -7.40
N VAL A 102 -8.12 16.27 -7.10
CA VAL A 102 -7.06 16.78 -7.98
C VAL A 102 -7.07 16.08 -9.33
N ASP A 103 -7.19 14.76 -9.34
CA ASP A 103 -7.13 13.98 -10.58
C ASP A 103 -8.37 14.21 -11.46
N HIS A 104 -9.56 14.31 -10.86
CA HIS A 104 -10.83 14.39 -11.58
C HIS A 104 -11.29 15.82 -11.88
N CYS A 105 -10.99 16.79 -11.00
CA CYS A 105 -11.55 18.15 -11.09
C CYS A 105 -10.52 19.22 -11.45
N ARG A 106 -9.25 19.12 -10.97
CA ARG A 106 -8.30 20.26 -11.06
C ARG A 106 -8.12 20.77 -12.49
N LYS A 107 -7.82 19.89 -13.44
CA LYS A 107 -7.63 20.28 -14.85
C LYS A 107 -8.89 20.90 -15.45
N LYS A 108 -10.07 20.37 -15.14
CA LYS A 108 -11.36 20.88 -15.63
C LYS A 108 -11.64 22.29 -15.08
N ILE A 109 -11.35 22.51 -13.79
CA ILE A 109 -11.43 23.84 -13.16
C ILE A 109 -10.39 24.80 -13.74
N ASP A 110 -9.14 24.36 -13.93
CA ASP A 110 -8.10 25.18 -14.57
C ASP A 110 -8.55 25.63 -15.96
N THR A 111 -9.08 24.71 -16.77
CA THR A 111 -9.57 25.04 -18.12
C THR A 111 -10.73 26.01 -18.08
N LEU A 112 -11.61 25.90 -17.09
CA LEU A 112 -12.76 26.78 -16.92
C LEU A 112 -12.33 28.20 -16.54
N PHE A 113 -11.33 28.36 -15.68
CA PHE A 113 -10.82 29.68 -15.29
C PHE A 113 -9.94 30.33 -16.38
N ILE A 114 -9.21 29.54 -17.18
CA ILE A 114 -8.27 30.05 -18.19
C ILE A 114 -8.95 30.29 -19.56
N SER A 115 -10.06 29.63 -19.87
CA SER A 115 -10.68 29.66 -21.21
C SER A 115 -11.10 31.06 -21.68
N GLY A 116 -11.18 32.05 -20.79
CA GLY A 116 -11.59 33.42 -21.10
C GLY A 116 -13.08 33.54 -21.47
N GLN A 117 -13.85 32.45 -21.34
CA GLN A 117 -15.30 32.46 -21.47
C GLN A 117 -15.93 32.89 -20.15
N GLN A 118 -17.07 33.59 -20.22
CA GLN A 118 -17.88 33.82 -19.03
C GLN A 118 -18.37 32.48 -18.50
N TYR A 119 -18.10 32.21 -17.23
CA TYR A 119 -18.57 31.03 -16.51
C TYR A 119 -19.44 31.48 -15.34
N ASN A 120 -20.21 30.56 -14.75
CA ASN A 120 -21.06 30.80 -13.59
C ASN A 120 -20.87 29.73 -12.50
N TRP A 121 -21.66 29.81 -11.42
CA TRP A 121 -21.60 28.83 -10.34
C TRP A 121 -22.04 27.43 -10.80
N ASP A 122 -22.98 27.33 -11.73
CA ASP A 122 -23.44 26.05 -12.28
C ASP A 122 -22.32 25.31 -13.01
N ASP A 123 -21.49 26.01 -13.79
CA ASP A 123 -20.35 25.39 -14.50
C ASP A 123 -19.33 24.79 -13.51
N ILE A 124 -19.09 25.47 -12.38
CA ILE A 124 -18.23 24.96 -11.31
C ILE A 124 -18.88 23.74 -10.64
N HIS A 125 -20.17 23.84 -10.31
CA HIS A 125 -20.91 22.74 -9.70
C HIS A 125 -20.95 21.52 -10.61
N ASP A 126 -21.11 21.69 -11.91
CA ASP A 126 -21.12 20.62 -12.90
C ASP A 126 -19.80 19.84 -12.96
N VAL A 127 -18.65 20.53 -12.85
CA VAL A 127 -17.34 19.87 -12.77
C VAL A 127 -17.23 18.99 -11.51
N PHE A 128 -17.67 19.50 -10.36
CA PHE A 128 -17.66 18.71 -9.13
C PHE A 128 -18.69 17.58 -9.18
N HIS A 129 -19.86 17.85 -9.73
CA HIS A 129 -20.96 16.91 -9.82
C HIS A 129 -20.62 15.74 -10.75
N ALA A 130 -19.96 15.99 -11.88
CA ALA A 130 -19.45 14.93 -12.76
C ALA A 130 -18.48 13.98 -12.01
N ALA A 131 -17.76 14.49 -11.01
CA ALA A 131 -16.87 13.72 -10.17
C ALA A 131 -17.53 13.16 -8.88
N GLY A 132 -18.85 13.29 -8.73
CA GLY A 132 -19.56 12.85 -7.52
C GLY A 132 -19.19 13.66 -6.28
N LEU A 133 -18.79 14.91 -6.45
CA LEU A 133 -18.43 15.84 -5.40
C LEU A 133 -19.41 17.01 -5.37
N GLU A 134 -19.51 17.67 -4.23
CA GLU A 134 -20.36 18.85 -4.05
C GLU A 134 -19.55 20.00 -3.46
N LEU A 135 -19.71 21.20 -4.02
CA LEU A 135 -19.12 22.42 -3.50
C LEU A 135 -20.11 23.12 -2.56
N ARG A 136 -19.77 23.24 -1.28
CA ARG A 136 -20.59 23.89 -0.26
C ARG A 136 -19.85 25.07 0.39
N GLN A 137 -20.60 26.09 0.77
CA GLN A 137 -20.09 27.16 1.61
C GLN A 137 -19.94 26.67 3.06
N LYS A 138 -18.75 26.89 3.65
CA LYS A 138 -18.43 26.54 5.04
C LYS A 138 -17.70 27.69 5.72
N GLY A 139 -18.40 28.42 6.59
CA GLY A 139 -17.88 29.63 7.22
C GLY A 139 -17.60 30.71 6.17
N THR A 140 -16.39 31.27 6.19
CA THR A 140 -15.95 32.32 5.25
C THR A 140 -15.39 31.78 3.92
N GLY A 141 -15.53 30.49 3.63
CA GLY A 141 -14.93 29.89 2.44
C GLY A 141 -15.73 28.75 1.84
N LEU A 142 -15.12 28.10 0.86
CA LEU A 142 -15.68 26.96 0.14
C LEU A 142 -15.01 25.65 0.56
N ALA A 143 -15.82 24.59 0.62
CA ALA A 143 -15.39 23.24 0.94
C ALA A 143 -16.06 22.24 -0.01
N ILE A 144 -15.29 21.23 -0.42
CA ILE A 144 -15.69 20.17 -1.33
C ILE A 144 -16.02 18.93 -0.48
N TYR A 145 -17.21 18.41 -0.69
CA TYR A 145 -17.77 17.23 -0.02
C TYR A 145 -17.91 16.09 -1.01
N ASP A 146 -17.91 14.86 -0.49
CA ASP A 146 -18.32 13.68 -1.24
C ASP A 146 -19.85 13.65 -1.29
N LEU A 147 -20.43 13.47 -2.47
CA LEU A 147 -21.88 13.49 -2.65
C LEU A 147 -22.57 12.29 -1.99
N ASN A 148 -21.86 11.17 -1.85
CA ASN A 148 -22.44 9.93 -1.32
C ASN A 148 -22.27 9.75 0.19
N ASP A 149 -21.22 10.35 0.76
CA ASP A 149 -20.88 10.19 2.18
C ASP A 149 -20.38 11.49 2.81
N ASP A 150 -21.30 12.16 3.51
CA ASP A 150 -21.02 13.40 4.26
C ASP A 150 -20.17 13.17 5.53
N SER A 151 -19.87 11.92 5.92
CA SER A 151 -18.99 11.62 7.06
C SER A 151 -17.51 11.86 6.76
N HIS A 152 -17.15 11.90 5.48
CA HIS A 152 -15.79 12.17 5.04
C HIS A 152 -15.33 13.59 5.43
N ILE A 153 -14.05 13.72 5.79
CA ILE A 153 -13.47 15.03 6.11
C ILE A 153 -13.47 15.88 4.82
N PRO A 154 -14.18 17.02 4.79
CA PRO A 154 -14.30 17.80 3.57
C PRO A 154 -12.98 18.47 3.20
N LEU A 155 -12.75 18.59 1.90
CA LEU A 155 -11.58 19.23 1.34
C LEU A 155 -11.81 20.73 1.22
N ARG A 156 -10.97 21.57 1.83
CA ARG A 156 -11.03 23.03 1.60
C ARG A 156 -10.78 23.34 0.12
N ALA A 157 -11.69 24.06 -0.54
CA ALA A 157 -11.65 24.28 -1.99
C ALA A 157 -10.35 24.95 -2.48
N SER A 158 -9.86 25.96 -1.74
CA SER A 158 -8.56 26.61 -1.99
C SER A 158 -7.31 25.69 -1.92
N ARG A 159 -7.46 24.42 -1.50
CA ARG A 159 -6.41 23.39 -1.58
C ARG A 159 -6.42 22.67 -2.92
N LEU A 160 -7.58 22.55 -3.56
CA LEU A 160 -7.70 22.03 -4.91
C LEU A 160 -7.14 23.05 -5.91
N HIS A 161 -7.62 24.29 -5.86
CA HIS A 161 -7.22 25.38 -6.73
C HIS A 161 -7.09 26.69 -5.93
N PRO A 162 -6.01 27.49 -6.08
CA PRO A 162 -5.79 28.69 -5.27
C PRO A 162 -6.92 29.72 -5.38
N GLU A 163 -7.41 29.94 -6.59
CA GLU A 163 -8.45 30.93 -6.92
C GLU A 163 -9.87 30.45 -6.60
N LEU A 164 -10.03 29.19 -6.17
CA LEU A 164 -11.32 28.63 -5.76
C LEU A 164 -11.60 28.99 -4.30
N THR A 165 -11.64 30.30 -4.03
CA THR A 165 -12.09 30.90 -2.76
C THR A 165 -13.46 31.55 -2.96
N LEU A 166 -14.19 31.75 -1.86
CA LEU A 166 -15.51 32.38 -1.94
C LEU A 166 -15.37 33.82 -2.45
N ASP A 167 -14.49 34.60 -1.84
CA ASP A 167 -14.32 36.03 -2.14
C ASP A 167 -13.90 36.28 -3.60
N GLU A 168 -12.89 35.57 -4.09
CA GLU A 168 -12.38 35.75 -5.47
C GLU A 168 -13.43 35.34 -6.50
N GLN A 169 -14.16 34.24 -6.27
CA GLN A 169 -15.19 33.81 -7.21
C GLN A 169 -16.43 34.71 -7.15
N GLN A 170 -16.80 35.24 -5.98
CA GLN A 170 -17.92 36.17 -5.90
C GLN A 170 -17.66 37.50 -6.62
N GLU A 171 -16.40 37.93 -6.68
CA GLU A 171 -16.00 39.10 -7.46
C GLU A 171 -16.11 38.85 -8.98
N LEU A 172 -15.82 37.63 -9.43
CA LEU A 172 -15.83 37.26 -10.85
C LEU A 172 -17.22 36.89 -11.38
N ILE A 173 -17.98 36.08 -10.62
CA ILE A 173 -19.22 35.45 -11.08
C ILE A 173 -20.44 35.72 -10.19
N GLY A 174 -20.30 36.59 -9.19
CA GLY A 174 -21.43 37.04 -8.36
C GLY A 174 -21.72 36.17 -7.13
N VAL A 175 -22.83 36.46 -6.45
CA VAL A 175 -23.18 35.84 -5.16
C VAL A 175 -23.18 34.31 -5.25
N PHE A 176 -22.61 33.63 -4.24
CA PHE A 176 -22.55 32.17 -4.23
C PHE A 176 -23.94 31.56 -4.29
N GLU A 177 -24.17 30.76 -5.33
CA GLU A 177 -25.38 29.95 -5.50
C GLU A 177 -25.07 28.50 -5.12
N LYS A 178 -25.94 27.90 -4.30
CA LYS A 178 -25.81 26.47 -3.96
C LYS A 178 -26.18 25.64 -5.17
N ALA A 179 -25.50 24.51 -5.36
CA ALA A 179 -25.90 23.54 -6.35
C ALA A 179 -27.39 23.19 -6.17
N PRO A 180 -28.19 23.13 -7.26
CA PRO A 180 -29.61 22.84 -7.16
C PRO A 180 -29.82 21.48 -6.48
N VAL A 181 -30.68 21.46 -5.45
CA VAL A 181 -31.00 20.25 -4.69
C VAL A 181 -31.78 19.30 -5.60
N ARG A 182 -31.32 18.04 -5.70
CA ARG A 182 -32.00 17.00 -6.46
C ARG A 182 -33.24 16.52 -5.72
N ASP A 183 -34.42 16.96 -6.16
CA ASP A 183 -35.66 16.28 -5.81
C ASP A 183 -35.69 14.91 -6.52
N THR A 184 -35.68 13.82 -5.77
CA THR A 184 -35.82 12.43 -6.29
C THR A 184 -37.25 12.10 -6.74
N VAL A 185 -38.09 13.12 -7.01
CA VAL A 185 -39.48 12.92 -7.41
C VAL A 185 -39.54 12.71 -8.93
N PRO A 186 -40.06 11.58 -9.43
CA PRO A 186 -40.15 11.35 -10.86
C PRO A 186 -41.13 12.34 -11.50
N GLY A 187 -40.64 13.20 -12.40
CA GLY A 187 -41.48 14.08 -13.23
C GLY A 187 -41.14 15.58 -13.24
N ARG A 188 -40.16 16.05 -12.45
CA ARG A 188 -39.58 17.40 -12.63
C ARG A 188 -38.23 17.29 -13.34
N LEU A 189 -38.13 17.91 -14.52
CA LEU A 189 -36.86 18.09 -15.22
C LEU A 189 -35.87 18.84 -14.31
N LEU A 190 -34.72 18.23 -14.03
CA LEU A 190 -33.60 18.80 -13.29
C LEU A 190 -32.82 19.76 -14.20
N GLN A 191 -32.43 20.93 -13.67
CA GLN A 191 -31.70 21.95 -14.44
C GLN A 191 -30.22 21.61 -14.66
N ASN A 192 -29.62 20.69 -13.88
CA ASN A 192 -28.24 20.22 -14.12
C ASN A 192 -28.27 18.75 -14.55
N CYS A 193 -28.19 18.55 -15.86
CA CYS A 193 -28.26 17.27 -16.57
C CYS A 193 -26.90 16.54 -16.66
N VAL A 194 -25.92 16.92 -15.84
CA VAL A 194 -24.58 16.32 -15.85
C VAL A 194 -24.61 14.95 -15.18
N ALA A 195 -24.26 13.92 -15.97
CA ALA A 195 -24.11 12.56 -15.49
C ALA A 195 -22.89 12.44 -14.57
N ILE A 196 -23.00 11.66 -13.50
CA ILE A 196 -21.87 11.33 -12.65
C ILE A 196 -20.96 10.39 -13.44
N GLU A 197 -19.75 10.84 -13.76
CA GLU A 197 -18.73 10.08 -14.49
C GLU A 197 -17.89 9.22 -13.55
N SER A 198 -17.72 9.67 -12.29
CA SER A 198 -16.87 9.01 -11.30
C SER A 198 -17.35 9.29 -9.87
N LEU A 199 -17.05 8.38 -8.95
CA LEU A 199 -17.38 8.50 -7.53
C LEU A 199 -16.11 8.24 -6.70
N TYR A 200 -15.97 8.99 -5.61
CA TYR A 200 -14.91 8.75 -4.64
C TYR A 200 -15.21 7.49 -3.82
N ASP A 201 -14.18 6.68 -3.60
CA ASP A 201 -14.26 5.51 -2.73
C ASP A 201 -13.00 5.45 -1.86
N SER A 202 -13.20 5.56 -0.54
CA SER A 202 -12.14 5.60 0.47
C SER A 202 -11.47 4.24 0.70
N LEU A 203 -11.99 3.16 0.13
CA LEU A 203 -11.36 1.84 0.15
C LEU A 203 -10.31 1.70 -0.95
N LEU A 204 -10.39 2.52 -2.00
CA LEU A 204 -9.51 2.41 -3.15
C LEU A 204 -8.10 2.89 -2.85
N HIS A 205 -7.16 2.24 -3.52
CA HIS A 205 -5.74 2.43 -3.28
C HIS A 205 -5.16 3.51 -4.20
N CYS A 206 -4.29 4.37 -3.66
CA CYS A 206 -3.78 5.52 -4.42
C CYS A 206 -2.93 5.14 -5.65
N ARG A 207 -2.47 3.88 -5.74
CA ARG A 207 -1.61 3.37 -6.81
C ARG A 207 -2.35 2.61 -7.91
N ASP A 208 -3.57 2.16 -7.65
CA ASP A 208 -4.30 1.31 -8.59
C ASP A 208 -4.98 2.16 -9.69
N ARG A 209 -4.45 3.37 -9.94
CA ARG A 209 -4.91 4.29 -10.96
C ARG A 209 -4.74 3.64 -12.34
N GLY A 210 -5.79 3.69 -13.15
CA GLY A 210 -5.82 3.06 -14.46
C GLY A 210 -5.92 1.53 -14.44
N ALA A 211 -5.94 0.87 -13.28
CA ALA A 211 -6.38 -0.52 -13.21
C ALA A 211 -7.89 -0.58 -13.50
N ARG A 212 -8.35 -1.68 -14.10
CA ARG A 212 -9.77 -1.88 -14.39
C ARG A 212 -10.61 -1.73 -13.12
N ALA A 213 -11.72 -1.02 -13.20
CA ALA A 213 -12.58 -0.70 -12.06
C ALA A 213 -12.94 -1.94 -11.22
N GLU A 214 -13.33 -3.03 -11.88
CA GLU A 214 -13.63 -4.32 -11.24
C GLU A 214 -12.47 -4.85 -10.37
N ARG A 215 -11.23 -4.77 -10.86
CA ARG A 215 -10.04 -5.27 -10.15
C ARG A 215 -9.65 -4.36 -8.99
N ARG A 216 -9.86 -3.05 -9.17
CA ARG A 216 -9.68 -2.07 -8.08
C ARG A 216 -10.62 -2.38 -6.92
N ILE A 217 -11.91 -2.61 -7.23
CA ILE A 217 -12.94 -2.96 -6.25
C ILE A 217 -12.61 -4.29 -5.58
N ALA A 218 -12.39 -5.36 -6.36
CA ALA A 218 -12.08 -6.68 -5.82
C ALA A 218 -10.85 -6.69 -4.89
N ARG A 219 -9.82 -5.88 -5.21
CA ARG A 219 -8.65 -5.73 -4.37
C ARG A 219 -8.94 -4.95 -3.09
N ALA A 220 -9.80 -3.93 -3.16
CA ALA A 220 -10.23 -3.16 -2.00
C ALA A 220 -11.01 -4.05 -1.03
N GLU A 221 -11.97 -4.82 -1.53
CA GLU A 221 -12.73 -5.82 -0.76
C GLU A 221 -11.81 -6.86 -0.11
N ALA A 222 -10.86 -7.42 -0.86
CA ALA A 222 -9.92 -8.42 -0.33
C ALA A 222 -9.03 -7.87 0.80
N ARG A 223 -8.71 -6.57 0.79
CA ARG A 223 -7.95 -5.93 1.87
C ARG A 223 -8.80 -5.65 3.09
N GLU A 224 -10.05 -5.21 2.88
CA GLU A 224 -10.98 -5.03 4.00
C GLU A 224 -11.22 -6.35 4.72
N ASP A 225 -11.42 -7.45 3.97
CA ASP A 225 -11.46 -8.80 4.53
C ASP A 225 -10.18 -9.13 5.33
N LEU A 226 -8.99 -8.88 4.76
CA LEU A 226 -7.71 -9.13 5.44
C LEU A 226 -7.60 -8.32 6.75
N ILE A 227 -8.05 -7.07 6.75
CA ILE A 227 -8.10 -6.22 7.95
C ILE A 227 -9.10 -6.79 8.96
N GLY A 228 -10.29 -7.21 8.51
CA GLY A 228 -11.29 -7.87 9.34
C GLY A 228 -10.76 -9.13 10.01
N ARG A 229 -10.04 -9.98 9.25
CA ARG A 229 -9.36 -11.18 9.77
C ARG A 229 -8.31 -10.83 10.82
N TYR A 230 -7.50 -9.78 10.60
CA TYR A 230 -6.55 -9.31 11.60
C TYR A 230 -7.23 -8.78 12.87
N GLN A 231 -8.34 -8.04 12.75
CA GLN A 231 -9.11 -7.57 13.90
C GLN A 231 -9.68 -8.74 14.70
N THR A 232 -10.19 -9.78 14.02
CA THR A 232 -10.66 -11.01 14.65
C THR A 232 -9.53 -11.75 15.37
N TYR A 233 -8.36 -11.90 14.73
CA TYR A 233 -7.15 -12.43 15.37
C TYR A 233 -6.78 -11.66 16.65
N LYS A 234 -6.77 -10.32 16.57
CA LYS A 234 -6.41 -9.46 17.70
C LYS A 234 -7.43 -9.53 18.83
N LYS A 235 -8.73 -9.65 18.52
CA LYS A 235 -9.82 -9.83 19.51
C LYS A 235 -9.75 -11.20 20.17
N GLY A 236 -9.40 -12.24 19.42
CA GLY A 236 -9.25 -13.62 19.91
C GLY A 236 -7.93 -13.90 20.64
N PHE A 237 -6.97 -12.96 20.62
CA PHE A 237 -5.67 -13.16 21.24
C PHE A 237 -5.78 -13.20 22.77
N VAL A 238 -5.55 -14.39 23.33
CA VAL A 238 -5.45 -14.59 24.79
C VAL A 238 -3.98 -14.52 25.17
N ARG A 239 -3.66 -13.56 26.04
CA ARG A 239 -2.29 -13.38 26.51
C ARG A 239 -1.85 -14.60 27.34
N PRO A 240 -0.75 -15.28 26.95
CA PRO A 240 -0.16 -16.33 27.75
C PRO A 240 0.19 -15.83 29.15
N GLY A 241 -0.13 -16.62 30.17
CA GLY A 241 0.10 -16.26 31.56
C GLY A 241 -0.10 -17.45 32.49
N ILE A 242 0.41 -17.33 33.71
CA ILE A 242 0.22 -18.34 34.76
C ILE A 242 -1.22 -18.25 35.28
N SER A 243 -1.96 -19.37 35.26
CA SER A 243 -3.33 -19.39 35.74
C SER A 243 -3.43 -19.02 37.22
N LYS A 244 -4.52 -18.38 37.61
CA LYS A 244 -4.81 -18.08 39.03
C LYS A 244 -4.91 -19.35 39.86
N GLU A 245 -5.39 -20.43 39.25
CA GLU A 245 -5.53 -21.73 39.90
C GLU A 245 -4.17 -22.37 40.16
N ASP A 246 -3.28 -22.37 39.16
CA ASP A 246 -1.91 -22.89 39.30
C ASP A 246 -1.17 -22.20 40.45
N MET A 247 -1.25 -20.86 40.52
CA MET A 247 -0.63 -20.12 41.62
C MET A 247 -1.24 -20.50 42.98
N ARG A 248 -2.58 -20.60 43.07
CA ARG A 248 -3.25 -21.03 44.32
C ARG A 248 -2.86 -22.44 44.71
N THR A 249 -2.68 -23.34 43.77
CA THR A 249 -2.26 -24.73 44.01
C THR A 249 -0.83 -24.76 44.56
N ARG A 250 0.12 -24.05 43.94
CA ARG A 250 1.51 -23.96 44.44
C ARG A 250 1.59 -23.43 45.89
N PHE A 251 0.83 -22.39 46.23
CA PHE A 251 0.79 -21.88 47.61
C PHE A 251 0.12 -22.87 48.60
N ARG A 252 -0.89 -23.61 48.16
CA ARG A 252 -1.56 -24.64 48.97
C ARG A 252 -0.65 -25.83 49.24
N GLU A 253 0.06 -26.31 48.23
CA GLU A 253 1.05 -27.38 48.34
C GLU A 253 2.16 -27.01 49.32
N LEU A 254 2.73 -25.80 49.18
CA LEU A 254 3.73 -25.30 50.13
C LEU A 254 3.16 -25.23 51.56
N ALA A 255 1.94 -24.74 51.74
CA ALA A 255 1.32 -24.70 53.06
C ALA A 255 1.05 -26.10 53.65
N ALA A 256 0.68 -27.07 52.81
CA ALA A 256 0.46 -28.46 53.18
C ALA A 256 1.77 -29.14 53.60
N GLU A 257 2.86 -28.90 52.88
CA GLU A 257 4.19 -29.41 53.22
C GLU A 257 4.63 -29.00 54.63
N TYR A 258 4.51 -27.71 54.98
CA TYR A 258 4.85 -27.24 56.32
C TYR A 258 3.88 -27.74 57.40
N ARG A 259 2.63 -28.07 57.05
CA ARG A 259 1.68 -28.73 57.97
C ARG A 259 2.15 -30.14 58.30
N ILE A 260 2.62 -30.88 57.31
CA ILE A 260 3.20 -32.23 57.49
C ILE A 260 4.45 -32.14 58.37
N ARG A 261 5.36 -31.19 58.11
CA ARG A 261 6.57 -30.97 58.93
C ARG A 261 6.24 -30.66 60.40
N LYS A 262 5.24 -29.80 60.66
CA LYS A 262 4.78 -29.50 62.03
C LYS A 262 4.17 -30.74 62.71
N ASN A 263 3.38 -31.55 61.98
CA ASN A 263 2.85 -32.81 62.50
C ASN A 263 3.96 -33.80 62.85
N HIS A 264 5.02 -33.88 62.03
CA HIS A 264 6.19 -34.69 62.33
C HIS A 264 6.89 -34.25 63.63
N VAL A 265 7.14 -32.94 63.80
CA VAL A 265 7.70 -32.38 65.05
C VAL A 265 6.81 -32.70 66.26
N ARG A 266 5.48 -32.67 66.10
CA ARG A 266 4.52 -33.06 67.16
C ARG A 266 4.71 -34.51 67.62
N LEU A 267 5.01 -35.42 66.69
CA LEU A 267 5.15 -36.85 66.96
C LEU A 267 6.53 -37.20 67.54
N VAL A 268 7.59 -36.58 67.01
CA VAL A 268 8.98 -36.93 67.38
C VAL A 268 9.44 -36.22 68.65
N GLN A 269 9.12 -34.93 68.82
CA GLN A 269 9.67 -34.14 69.92
C GLN A 269 8.75 -34.16 71.15
N ARG A 270 9.22 -34.78 72.24
CA ARG A 270 8.46 -34.90 73.50
C ARG A 270 8.57 -33.67 74.40
N ASP A 271 9.72 -33.01 74.45
CA ASP A 271 9.94 -31.79 75.25
C ASP A 271 9.09 -30.61 74.72
N PRO A 272 8.19 -30.02 75.56
CA PRO A 272 7.35 -28.88 75.18
C PRO A 272 8.13 -27.64 74.74
N LEU A 273 9.27 -27.33 75.37
CA LEU A 273 10.03 -26.11 75.08
C LEU A 273 10.69 -26.21 73.71
N LEU A 274 11.36 -27.34 73.43
CA LEU A 274 11.99 -27.59 72.14
C LEU A 274 10.97 -27.70 71.01
N ARG A 275 9.80 -28.32 71.26
CA ARG A 275 8.70 -28.37 70.28
C ARG A 275 8.21 -26.96 69.90
N LYS A 276 8.06 -26.06 70.89
CA LYS A 276 7.65 -24.67 70.65
C LYS A 276 8.70 -23.93 69.83
N LEU A 277 9.99 -24.11 70.12
CA LEU A 277 11.09 -23.51 69.36
C LEU A 277 11.10 -24.01 67.91
N MET A 278 10.96 -25.32 67.69
CA MET A 278 10.89 -25.92 66.34
C MET A 278 9.69 -25.42 65.53
N TYR A 279 8.52 -25.24 66.16
CA TYR A 279 7.37 -24.65 65.47
C TYR A 279 7.62 -23.22 65.00
N ARG A 280 8.30 -22.39 65.82
CA ARG A 280 8.69 -21.03 65.45
C ARG A 280 9.70 -21.03 64.32
N ALA A 281 10.69 -21.91 64.37
CA ALA A 281 11.66 -22.08 63.28
C ALA A 281 10.96 -22.47 61.96
N LEU A 282 10.07 -23.46 61.98
CA LEU A 282 9.28 -23.86 60.80
C LEU A 282 8.35 -22.75 60.29
N GLU A 283 7.84 -21.87 61.16
CA GLU A 283 7.07 -20.68 60.74
C GLU A 283 7.94 -19.69 59.99
N VAL A 284 9.14 -19.39 60.50
CA VAL A 284 10.11 -18.52 59.83
C VAL A 284 10.51 -19.10 58.48
N ASP A 285 10.80 -20.41 58.40
CA ASP A 285 11.17 -21.07 57.16
C ASP A 285 10.01 -21.11 56.16
N LYS A 286 8.77 -21.32 56.63
CA LYS A 286 7.57 -21.20 55.79
C LYS A 286 7.46 -19.80 55.20
N LEU A 287 7.68 -18.75 55.99
CA LEU A 287 7.63 -17.37 55.51
C LEU A 287 8.71 -17.10 54.45
N LYS A 288 9.94 -17.62 54.65
CA LYS A 288 11.02 -17.57 53.65
C LYS A 288 10.66 -18.31 52.37
N ALA A 289 10.08 -19.51 52.48
CA ALA A 289 9.66 -20.28 51.30
C ALA A 289 8.49 -19.61 50.56
N MET A 290 7.55 -19.00 51.29
CA MET A 290 6.46 -18.22 50.68
C MET A 290 6.98 -16.96 49.98
N SER A 291 7.99 -16.27 50.52
CA SER A 291 8.59 -15.11 49.85
C SER A 291 9.39 -15.53 48.62
N ALA A 292 10.15 -16.62 48.69
CA ALA A 292 10.86 -17.20 47.55
C ALA A 292 9.89 -17.59 46.43
N LEU A 293 8.77 -18.26 46.75
CA LEU A 293 7.74 -18.63 45.78
C LEU A 293 7.09 -17.40 45.12
N LYS A 294 6.88 -16.30 45.86
CA LYS A 294 6.39 -15.03 45.29
C LYS A 294 7.39 -14.44 44.30
N ILE A 295 8.69 -14.48 44.62
CA ILE A 295 9.76 -14.01 43.73
C ILE A 295 9.79 -14.87 42.47
N GLN A 296 9.73 -16.19 42.61
CA GLN A 296 9.71 -17.12 41.48
C GLN A 296 8.52 -16.89 40.53
N ILE A 297 7.30 -16.76 41.08
CA ILE A 297 6.10 -16.47 40.27
C ILE A 297 6.24 -15.12 39.55
N ARG A 298 6.86 -14.12 40.20
CA ARG A 298 7.14 -12.83 39.58
C ARG A 298 8.12 -12.97 38.42
N THR A 299 9.24 -13.67 38.62
CA THR A 299 10.23 -13.90 37.55
C THR A 299 9.65 -14.69 36.39
N GLU A 300 8.82 -15.70 36.64
CA GLU A 300 8.13 -16.46 35.60
C GLU A 300 7.16 -15.57 34.81
N ARG A 301 6.39 -14.70 35.49
CA ARG A 301 5.52 -13.72 34.81
C ARG A 301 6.29 -12.70 33.99
N ASP A 302 7.42 -12.22 34.50
CA ASP A 302 8.27 -11.26 33.79
C ASP A 302 8.94 -11.92 32.57
N ALA A 303 9.31 -13.20 32.66
CA ALA A 303 9.79 -14.01 31.53
C ALA A 303 8.71 -14.20 30.47
N ILE A 304 7.49 -14.61 30.86
CA ILE A 304 6.35 -14.74 29.93
C ILE A 304 6.07 -13.39 29.27
N LYS A 305 6.00 -12.30 30.04
CA LYS A 305 5.75 -10.94 29.51
C LYS A 305 6.83 -10.46 28.54
N SER A 306 8.05 -10.91 28.70
CA SER A 306 9.19 -10.57 27.83
C SER A 306 9.23 -11.42 26.56
N SER A 307 8.52 -12.56 26.51
CA SER A 307 8.42 -13.39 25.31
C SER A 307 7.71 -12.65 24.16
N PRO A 308 8.17 -12.78 22.90
CA PRO A 308 7.46 -12.26 21.73
C PRO A 308 5.99 -12.71 21.66
N ASP A 309 5.70 -13.92 22.15
CA ASP A 309 4.37 -14.53 22.12
C ASP A 309 3.39 -13.90 23.12
N ALA A 310 3.86 -13.05 24.04
CA ALA A 310 3.00 -12.39 25.01
C ALA A 310 2.23 -11.20 24.46
N ARG A 311 2.51 -10.80 23.21
CA ARG A 311 1.83 -9.72 22.52
C ARG A 311 1.26 -10.25 21.21
N PRO A 312 0.08 -9.78 20.78
CA PRO A 312 -0.39 -10.10 19.44
C PRO A 312 0.62 -9.57 18.42
N LEU A 313 0.77 -10.29 17.32
CA LEU A 313 1.60 -9.85 16.20
C LEU A 313 1.13 -8.47 15.72
N SER A 314 2.09 -7.64 15.31
CA SER A 314 1.76 -6.38 14.61
C SER A 314 1.05 -6.70 13.29
N TYR A 315 0.28 -5.76 12.75
CA TYR A 315 -0.45 -5.98 11.51
C TYR A 315 0.50 -6.44 10.38
N ARG A 316 1.67 -5.81 10.27
CA ARG A 316 2.68 -6.22 9.28
C ARG A 316 3.21 -7.63 9.52
N ALA A 317 3.62 -7.96 10.74
CA ALA A 317 4.15 -9.30 11.06
C ALA A 317 3.08 -10.39 10.87
N TRP A 318 1.82 -10.09 11.20
CA TRP A 318 0.70 -10.99 10.97
C TRP A 318 0.44 -11.20 9.47
N VAL A 319 0.48 -10.13 8.66
CA VAL A 319 0.36 -10.23 7.19
C VAL A 319 1.54 -11.01 6.59
N GLU A 320 2.76 -10.86 7.10
CA GLU A 320 3.91 -11.68 6.68
C GLU A 320 3.64 -13.17 6.93
N VAL A 321 3.12 -13.54 8.11
CA VAL A 321 2.72 -14.93 8.41
C VAL A 321 1.63 -15.40 7.45
N GLN A 322 0.56 -14.61 7.21
CA GLN A 322 -0.49 -14.98 6.26
C GLN A 322 0.07 -15.17 4.83
N ALA A 323 1.02 -14.34 4.41
CA ALA A 323 1.64 -14.44 3.10
C ALA A 323 2.49 -15.73 2.95
N THR A 324 3.11 -16.24 4.03
CA THR A 324 3.78 -17.56 3.99
C THR A 324 2.81 -18.71 3.71
N HIS A 325 1.53 -18.54 4.03
CA HIS A 325 0.46 -19.50 3.69
C HIS A 325 -0.08 -19.31 2.26
N LEU A 326 0.58 -18.49 1.44
CA LEU A 326 0.18 -18.16 0.06
C LEU A 326 -1.15 -17.41 -0.05
N ASP A 327 -1.54 -16.67 0.99
CA ASP A 327 -2.73 -15.81 0.94
C ASP A 327 -2.51 -14.65 -0.06
N GLY A 328 -3.32 -14.63 -1.13
CA GLY A 328 -3.24 -13.63 -2.19
C GLY A 328 -3.48 -12.20 -1.68
N ALA A 329 -4.40 -11.99 -0.73
CA ALA A 329 -4.67 -10.67 -0.16
C ALA A 329 -3.48 -10.17 0.66
N ALA A 330 -2.85 -11.05 1.44
CA ALA A 330 -1.67 -10.73 2.24
C ALA A 330 -0.46 -10.38 1.35
N ILE A 331 -0.22 -11.16 0.29
CA ILE A 331 0.85 -10.91 -0.69
C ILE A 331 0.63 -9.58 -1.41
N SER A 332 -0.60 -9.33 -1.84
CA SER A 332 -1.04 -8.06 -2.44
C SER A 332 -0.75 -6.86 -1.53
N GLN A 333 -0.97 -7.01 -0.22
CA GLN A 333 -0.69 -5.99 0.78
C GLN A 333 0.83 -5.78 1.00
N LEU A 334 1.63 -6.85 1.11
CA LEU A 334 3.09 -6.76 1.21
C LEU A 334 3.70 -6.06 0.01
N ARG A 335 3.24 -6.41 -1.20
CA ARG A 335 3.63 -5.70 -2.44
C ARG A 335 3.32 -4.22 -2.31
N GLY A 336 2.13 -3.86 -1.79
CA GLY A 336 1.74 -2.50 -1.37
C GLY A 336 2.85 -1.73 -0.65
N TRP A 337 3.24 -2.25 0.50
CA TRP A 337 4.27 -1.66 1.34
C TRP A 337 5.65 -1.61 0.66
N ALA A 338 6.05 -2.68 -0.03
CA ALA A 338 7.36 -2.78 -0.68
C ALA A 338 7.55 -1.81 -1.87
N TYR A 339 6.48 -1.41 -2.56
CA TYR A 339 6.57 -0.37 -3.60
C TYR A 339 6.84 1.02 -3.01
N ARG A 340 6.36 1.26 -1.79
CA ARG A 340 6.43 2.56 -1.10
C ARG A 340 7.74 2.76 -0.35
N GLU A 341 8.29 1.70 0.24
CA GLU A 341 9.56 1.71 0.98
C GLU A 341 10.80 1.94 0.07
N LYS A 342 10.61 2.04 -1.26
CA LYS A 342 11.62 2.41 -2.28
C LYS A 342 13.07 1.97 -1.95
N ARG A 343 13.43 0.81 -2.50
CA ARG A 343 14.79 0.27 -2.75
C ARG A 343 15.56 -0.38 -1.60
N GLN A 344 15.32 -0.10 -0.32
CA GLN A 344 16.01 -0.85 0.73
C GLN A 344 15.40 -2.25 0.90
N ASN A 345 16.23 -3.29 0.78
CA ASN A 345 15.88 -4.71 1.05
C ASN A 345 14.89 -5.38 0.09
N ARG A 346 14.88 -5.03 -1.21
CA ARG A 346 14.13 -5.83 -2.20
C ARG A 346 14.80 -7.17 -2.45
N THR A 347 14.00 -8.19 -2.73
CA THR A 347 14.49 -9.46 -3.24
C THR A 347 15.31 -9.19 -4.52
N PRO A 348 16.57 -9.65 -4.59
CA PRO A 348 17.42 -9.47 -5.77
C PRO A 348 16.73 -10.00 -7.02
N ALA A 349 16.90 -9.30 -8.14
CA ALA A 349 16.36 -9.77 -9.41
C ALA A 349 17.12 -11.02 -9.88
N VAL A 350 16.43 -11.97 -10.51
CA VAL A 350 17.09 -13.18 -11.03
C VAL A 350 17.71 -12.94 -12.40
N SER A 351 17.06 -12.11 -13.21
CA SER A 351 17.50 -11.73 -14.56
C SER A 351 16.82 -10.43 -14.98
N GLN A 352 17.17 -9.93 -16.17
CA GLN A 352 16.44 -8.83 -16.84
C GLN A 352 15.25 -9.34 -17.67
N ASN A 353 15.09 -10.66 -17.78
CA ASN A 353 14.08 -11.32 -18.59
C ASN A 353 12.79 -11.50 -17.78
N MET A 354 11.67 -11.00 -18.31
CA MET A 354 10.41 -10.92 -17.57
C MET A 354 9.16 -10.98 -18.45
N PHE A 355 8.07 -11.47 -17.87
CA PHE A 355 6.72 -11.27 -18.38
C PHE A 355 6.11 -10.07 -17.65
N LEU A 356 5.68 -9.05 -18.38
CA LEU A 356 4.97 -7.88 -17.87
C LEU A 356 3.46 -8.15 -17.92
N HIS A 357 2.79 -7.81 -16.83
CA HIS A 357 1.35 -7.95 -16.63
C HIS A 357 0.69 -6.60 -16.31
N SER A 358 -0.64 -6.61 -16.30
CA SER A 358 -1.42 -5.42 -15.95
C SER A 358 -1.21 -5.01 -14.48
N VAL A 359 -1.43 -3.73 -14.18
CA VAL A 359 -1.37 -3.21 -12.80
C VAL A 359 -2.46 -3.89 -11.97
N ALA A 360 -2.15 -4.32 -10.74
CA ALA A 360 -3.09 -5.00 -9.83
C ALA A 360 -3.59 -6.37 -10.32
N ASP A 361 -2.75 -7.12 -11.05
CA ASP A 361 -2.99 -8.50 -11.48
C ASP A 361 -2.37 -9.52 -10.50
N ASP A 362 -2.68 -9.34 -9.21
CA ASP A 362 -2.20 -10.23 -8.17
C ASP A 362 -3.09 -11.46 -8.10
N ILE A 363 -2.48 -12.63 -8.22
CA ILE A 363 -3.14 -13.93 -8.11
C ILE A 363 -2.67 -14.65 -6.86
N THR A 364 -3.50 -15.56 -6.35
CA THR A 364 -3.06 -16.54 -5.35
C THR A 364 -1.95 -17.40 -5.97
N PRO A 365 -0.75 -17.48 -5.36
CA PRO A 365 0.35 -18.21 -5.94
C PRO A 365 0.02 -19.69 -6.18
N PRO A 366 0.13 -20.20 -7.42
CA PRO A 366 -0.07 -21.62 -7.67
C PRO A 366 1.05 -22.46 -7.04
N ARG A 367 0.69 -23.62 -6.48
CA ARG A 367 1.66 -24.66 -6.12
C ARG A 367 1.97 -25.49 -7.36
N ILE A 368 3.20 -25.45 -7.82
CA ILE A 368 3.62 -26.10 -9.07
C ILE A 368 4.56 -27.25 -8.73
N ARG A 369 4.26 -28.45 -9.24
CA ARG A 369 5.05 -29.65 -8.96
C ARG A 369 6.49 -29.47 -9.45
N GLY A 370 7.46 -29.79 -8.60
CA GLY A 370 8.89 -29.69 -8.91
C GLY A 370 9.52 -28.34 -8.58
N TYR A 371 8.75 -27.42 -7.96
CA TYR A 371 9.24 -26.14 -7.49
C TYR A 371 8.82 -25.89 -6.04
N ASP A 372 9.73 -25.30 -5.27
CA ASP A 372 9.45 -24.80 -3.93
C ASP A 372 8.99 -23.35 -4.02
N THR A 373 7.84 -23.04 -3.42
CA THR A 373 7.27 -21.68 -3.42
C THR A 373 7.49 -21.04 -2.05
N THR A 374 8.18 -19.91 -2.02
CA THR A 374 8.41 -19.11 -0.82
C THR A 374 8.02 -17.65 -1.05
N VAL A 375 7.48 -16.99 -0.04
CA VAL A 375 7.11 -15.58 -0.12
C VAL A 375 8.03 -14.75 0.76
N ASN A 376 8.67 -13.76 0.16
CA ASN A 376 9.56 -12.84 0.86
C ASN A 376 8.79 -11.66 1.49
N ARG A 377 9.44 -10.93 2.40
CA ARG A 377 8.85 -9.78 3.11
C ARG A 377 8.41 -8.63 2.21
N ASP A 378 8.97 -8.54 1.00
CA ASP A 378 8.59 -7.56 -0.02
C ASP A 378 7.36 -8.00 -0.84
N GLY A 379 6.77 -9.17 -0.52
CA GLY A 379 5.66 -9.76 -1.26
C GLY A 379 6.08 -10.38 -2.59
N ALA A 380 7.39 -10.55 -2.84
CA ALA A 380 7.88 -11.32 -3.98
C ALA A 380 7.65 -12.82 -3.73
N VAL A 381 7.03 -13.49 -4.69
CA VAL A 381 6.81 -14.93 -4.66
C VAL A 381 7.94 -15.57 -5.44
N VAL A 382 8.81 -16.27 -4.74
CA VAL A 382 9.99 -16.92 -5.29
C VAL A 382 9.69 -18.39 -5.52
N TYR A 383 9.88 -18.84 -6.75
CA TYR A 383 9.82 -20.23 -7.15
C TYR A 383 11.22 -20.76 -7.36
N SER A 384 11.61 -21.77 -6.58
CA SER A 384 12.95 -22.34 -6.60
C SER A 384 12.94 -23.77 -7.14
N SER A 385 13.99 -24.15 -7.87
CA SER A 385 14.23 -25.52 -8.32
C SER A 385 15.64 -25.93 -7.93
N GLY A 386 15.79 -27.09 -7.28
CA GLY A 386 17.09 -27.52 -6.73
C GLY A 386 17.72 -26.52 -5.75
N GLY A 387 16.89 -25.77 -5.00
CA GLY A 387 17.34 -24.76 -4.05
C GLY A 387 17.78 -23.42 -4.66
N LYS A 388 17.70 -23.23 -5.98
CA LYS A 388 18.04 -21.96 -6.65
C LYS A 388 16.75 -21.23 -7.09
N PRO A 389 16.66 -19.90 -6.89
CA PRO A 389 15.51 -19.13 -7.35
C PRO A 389 15.50 -19.08 -8.88
N VAL A 390 14.36 -19.43 -9.47
CA VAL A 390 14.22 -19.54 -10.93
C VAL A 390 13.18 -18.57 -11.46
N LEU A 391 12.08 -18.37 -10.75
CA LEU A 391 11.10 -17.34 -11.10
C LEU A 391 10.80 -16.50 -9.87
N ILE A 392 10.59 -15.20 -10.11
CA ILE A 392 10.11 -14.27 -9.08
C ILE A 392 8.89 -13.54 -9.61
N ASP A 393 7.72 -13.82 -9.02
CA ASP A 393 6.50 -13.07 -9.29
C ASP A 393 6.39 -11.86 -8.34
N ARG A 394 6.41 -10.66 -8.91
CA ARG A 394 6.22 -9.38 -8.22
C ARG A 394 4.84 -8.77 -8.48
N GLY A 395 3.92 -9.54 -9.02
CA GLY A 395 2.56 -9.11 -9.37
C GLY A 395 2.50 -8.49 -10.75
N ARG A 396 3.09 -7.30 -10.92
CA ARG A 396 3.12 -6.59 -12.21
C ARG A 396 4.03 -7.27 -13.23
N TYR A 397 5.02 -8.03 -12.80
CA TYR A 397 5.86 -8.78 -13.70
C TYR A 397 6.40 -10.03 -13.01
N VAL A 398 6.72 -11.03 -13.82
CA VAL A 398 7.34 -12.29 -13.41
C VAL A 398 8.72 -12.34 -14.05
N GLU A 399 9.76 -12.24 -13.23
CA GLU A 399 11.15 -12.41 -13.65
C GLU A 399 11.45 -13.89 -13.84
N VAL A 400 12.24 -14.22 -14.87
CA VAL A 400 12.57 -15.60 -15.25
C VAL A 400 14.08 -15.73 -15.40
N ALA A 401 14.70 -16.60 -14.59
CA ALA A 401 16.14 -16.83 -14.62
C ALA A 401 16.66 -17.15 -16.02
N ASP A 402 17.85 -16.61 -16.32
CA ASP A 402 18.59 -16.93 -17.53
C ASP A 402 19.13 -18.35 -17.40
N ALA A 403 18.47 -19.32 -18.04
CA ALA A 403 18.90 -20.70 -17.95
C ALA A 403 19.09 -21.33 -19.34
N PRO A 404 20.35 -21.47 -19.79
CA PRO A 404 20.74 -22.43 -20.83
C PRO A 404 20.49 -23.90 -20.44
N ALA A 405 20.17 -24.19 -19.16
CA ALA A 405 20.28 -25.54 -18.58
C ALA A 405 19.04 -26.44 -18.69
N GLU A 406 17.82 -25.90 -18.89
CA GLU A 406 16.57 -26.64 -18.65
C GLU A 406 15.52 -26.58 -19.79
N LYS A 407 15.96 -26.45 -21.06
CA LYS A 407 15.10 -26.61 -22.26
C LYS A 407 13.74 -25.87 -22.18
N GLY A 408 13.71 -24.62 -21.69
CA GLY A 408 12.49 -23.79 -21.67
C GLY A 408 11.46 -24.13 -20.59
N LYS A 409 11.72 -25.05 -19.65
CA LYS A 409 10.78 -25.39 -18.56
C LYS A 409 10.37 -24.18 -17.70
N HIS A 410 11.31 -23.28 -17.43
CA HIS A 410 11.06 -22.08 -16.61
C HIS A 410 10.18 -21.07 -17.36
N VAL A 411 10.37 -20.95 -18.67
CA VAL A 411 9.49 -20.15 -19.55
C VAL A 411 8.09 -20.75 -19.59
N ALA A 412 7.95 -22.08 -19.71
CA ALA A 412 6.65 -22.75 -19.64
C ALA A 412 5.93 -22.49 -18.30
N MET A 413 6.67 -22.42 -17.20
CA MET A 413 6.14 -22.06 -15.89
C MET A 413 5.69 -20.59 -15.83
N ALA A 414 6.50 -19.67 -16.34
CA ALA A 414 6.14 -18.26 -16.42
C ALA A 414 4.89 -18.04 -17.29
N MET A 415 4.75 -18.80 -18.38
CA MET A 415 3.55 -18.85 -19.20
C MET A 415 2.34 -19.39 -18.44
N HIS A 416 2.51 -20.44 -17.63
CA HIS A 416 1.43 -20.98 -16.80
C HIS A 416 0.93 -19.95 -15.78
N ILE A 417 1.84 -19.28 -15.07
CA ILE A 417 1.51 -18.19 -14.14
C ILE A 417 0.83 -17.02 -14.89
N SER A 418 1.35 -16.66 -16.06
CA SER A 418 0.77 -15.60 -16.90
C SER A 418 -0.63 -15.94 -17.40
N GLY A 419 -0.92 -17.21 -17.65
CA GLY A 419 -2.25 -17.68 -18.06
C GLY A 419 -3.29 -17.70 -16.94
N LEU A 420 -2.86 -17.65 -15.66
CA LEU A 420 -3.76 -17.50 -14.51
C LEU A 420 -4.09 -16.02 -14.21
N LYS A 421 -3.30 -15.11 -14.77
CA LYS A 421 -3.50 -13.65 -14.67
C LYS A 421 -4.55 -13.18 -15.68
N SER A 422 -4.99 -11.93 -15.57
CA SER A 422 -6.11 -11.36 -16.33
C SER A 422 -5.97 -11.41 -17.85
N GLY A 423 -4.74 -11.40 -18.37
CA GLY A 423 -4.45 -11.36 -19.81
C GLY A 423 -4.67 -10.00 -20.48
N GLU A 424 -5.04 -8.95 -19.72
CA GLU A 424 -5.28 -7.60 -20.26
C GLU A 424 -4.00 -6.91 -20.75
N CYS A 425 -2.88 -7.23 -20.13
CA CYS A 425 -1.55 -6.87 -20.60
C CYS A 425 -0.66 -8.08 -20.34
N VAL A 426 -0.09 -8.64 -21.40
CA VAL A 426 0.95 -9.67 -21.32
C VAL A 426 1.97 -9.36 -22.40
N GLU A 427 3.14 -8.92 -21.96
CA GLU A 427 4.27 -8.62 -22.83
C GLU A 427 5.52 -9.31 -22.31
N VAL A 428 6.33 -9.88 -23.19
CA VAL A 428 7.65 -10.40 -22.82
C VAL A 428 8.67 -9.29 -22.99
N ARG A 429 9.46 -9.00 -21.97
CA ARG A 429 10.56 -8.02 -22.00
C ARG A 429 11.85 -8.67 -21.55
N GLY A 430 12.96 -8.21 -22.10
CA GLY A 430 14.28 -8.78 -21.83
C GLY A 430 15.18 -8.69 -23.04
N ASP A 431 16.21 -9.53 -23.05
CA ASP A 431 17.16 -9.60 -24.16
C ASP A 431 16.47 -10.02 -25.46
N LYS A 432 16.99 -9.54 -26.59
CA LYS A 432 16.42 -9.81 -27.91
C LYS A 432 16.28 -11.31 -28.17
N ASP A 433 17.32 -12.08 -27.84
CA ASP A 433 17.35 -13.53 -28.00
C ASP A 433 16.32 -14.21 -27.10
N TYR A 434 16.17 -13.75 -25.86
CA TYR A 434 15.17 -14.26 -24.93
C TYR A 434 13.74 -14.04 -25.46
N VAL A 435 13.43 -12.84 -25.93
CA VAL A 435 12.10 -12.52 -26.49
C VAL A 435 11.81 -13.39 -27.71
N GLN A 436 12.76 -13.52 -28.65
CA GLN A 436 12.58 -14.34 -29.85
C GLN A 436 12.40 -15.84 -29.52
N ASN A 437 13.25 -16.38 -28.64
CA ASN A 437 13.16 -17.78 -28.20
C ASN A 437 11.85 -18.05 -27.45
N THR A 438 11.41 -17.11 -26.63
CA THR A 438 10.13 -17.22 -25.91
C THR A 438 8.94 -17.21 -26.86
N MET A 439 8.95 -16.35 -27.89
CA MET A 439 7.88 -16.35 -28.91
C MET A 439 7.84 -17.65 -29.71
N ALA A 440 9.00 -18.18 -30.11
CA ALA A 440 9.09 -19.48 -30.80
C ALA A 440 8.56 -20.61 -29.92
N PHE A 441 8.88 -20.59 -28.63
CA PHE A 441 8.39 -21.56 -27.65
C PHE A 441 6.88 -21.45 -27.43
N ILE A 442 6.33 -20.23 -27.30
CA ILE A 442 4.88 -19.99 -27.18
C ILE A 442 4.13 -20.57 -28.40
N ARG A 443 4.68 -20.38 -29.61
CA ARG A 443 4.10 -20.92 -30.85
C ARG A 443 4.02 -22.45 -30.82
N GLN A 444 5.12 -23.12 -30.47
CA GLN A 444 5.17 -24.58 -30.34
C GLN A 444 4.21 -25.09 -29.25
N PHE A 445 4.25 -24.47 -28.07
CA PHE A 445 3.39 -24.85 -26.95
C PHE A 445 1.89 -24.68 -27.26
N SER A 446 1.53 -23.62 -27.97
CA SER A 446 0.15 -23.36 -28.39
C SER A 446 -0.35 -24.41 -29.38
N ALA A 447 0.52 -24.89 -30.28
CA ALA A 447 0.21 -25.96 -31.22
C ALA A 447 0.01 -27.32 -30.51
N ASP A 448 0.86 -27.64 -29.52
CA ASP A 448 0.84 -28.94 -28.85
C ASP A 448 -0.27 -29.09 -27.81
N ARG A 449 -0.64 -28.01 -27.10
CA ARG A 449 -1.57 -28.05 -25.95
C ARG A 449 -2.88 -27.30 -26.14
N GLY A 450 -3.05 -26.58 -27.24
CA GLY A 450 -4.27 -25.81 -27.54
C GLY A 450 -4.56 -24.65 -26.57
N LYS A 451 -3.62 -24.29 -25.68
CA LYS A 451 -3.74 -23.17 -24.74
C LYS A 451 -2.81 -22.04 -25.16
N GLN A 452 -3.41 -20.88 -25.46
CA GLN A 452 -2.68 -19.67 -25.84
C GLN A 452 -2.43 -18.78 -24.62
N VAL A 453 -1.24 -18.20 -24.55
CA VAL A 453 -0.95 -17.10 -23.60
C VAL A 453 -1.52 -15.81 -24.20
N PRO A 454 -2.30 -15.00 -23.47
CA PRO A 454 -2.98 -13.82 -24.02
C PRO A 454 -2.02 -12.64 -24.25
N LEU A 455 -1.09 -12.78 -25.22
CA LEU A 455 -0.15 -11.74 -25.61
C LEU A 455 -0.89 -10.50 -26.13
N THR A 456 -0.51 -9.32 -25.62
CA THR A 456 -1.14 -8.06 -26.00
C THR A 456 -0.31 -7.21 -26.95
N HIS A 457 1.03 -7.38 -26.96
CA HIS A 457 1.89 -6.61 -27.84
C HIS A 457 1.77 -7.08 -29.30
N PRO A 458 1.42 -6.22 -30.27
CA PRO A 458 1.08 -6.62 -31.64
C PRO A 458 2.21 -7.38 -32.35
N VAL A 459 3.45 -6.91 -32.24
CA VAL A 459 4.62 -7.59 -32.84
C VAL A 459 4.86 -8.97 -32.24
N GLN A 460 4.63 -9.14 -30.94
CA GLN A 460 4.86 -10.42 -30.26
C GLN A 460 3.79 -11.44 -30.63
N ARG A 461 2.53 -10.99 -30.78
CA ARG A 461 1.43 -11.82 -31.30
C ARG A 461 1.72 -12.35 -32.70
N GLN A 462 2.25 -11.50 -33.58
CA GLN A 462 2.69 -11.91 -34.92
C GLN A 462 3.81 -12.95 -34.86
N TRP A 463 4.85 -12.72 -34.05
CA TRP A 463 5.96 -13.67 -33.89
C TRP A 463 5.52 -15.01 -33.27
N ALA A 464 4.56 -14.98 -32.35
CA ALA A 464 3.94 -16.18 -31.77
C ALA A 464 2.97 -16.89 -32.73
N GLY A 465 2.68 -16.32 -33.90
CA GLY A 465 1.81 -16.91 -34.92
C GLY A 465 0.32 -16.81 -34.61
N TYR A 466 -0.11 -15.91 -33.72
CA TYR A 466 -1.53 -15.74 -33.39
C TYR A 466 -2.31 -15.06 -34.50
N ASP A 467 -1.65 -14.17 -35.24
CA ASP A 467 -2.25 -13.40 -36.33
C ASP A 467 -1.97 -14.04 -37.71
N ALA A 468 -1.45 -15.27 -37.74
CA ALA A 468 -1.26 -16.03 -38.98
C ALA A 468 -2.63 -16.41 -39.56
N HIS A 469 -2.85 -16.09 -40.84
CA HIS A 469 -4.06 -16.41 -41.59
C HIS A 469 -4.41 -17.90 -41.42
N LYS A 470 -5.53 -18.21 -40.75
CA LYS A 470 -6.12 -19.55 -40.88
C LYS A 470 -6.45 -19.73 -42.36
N PRO A 471 -5.97 -20.80 -43.04
CA PRO A 471 -6.52 -21.14 -44.35
C PRO A 471 -8.04 -21.29 -44.16
N LYS A 472 -8.81 -20.68 -45.06
CA LYS A 472 -10.25 -20.90 -45.12
C LYS A 472 -10.45 -22.41 -45.23
N ASP A 473 -10.98 -23.04 -44.19
CA ASP A 473 -11.57 -24.36 -44.35
C ASP A 473 -12.56 -24.23 -45.51
N GLU A 474 -12.34 -25.03 -46.55
CA GLU A 474 -13.22 -25.12 -47.69
C GLU A 474 -14.64 -25.30 -47.15
N ILE A 475 -15.48 -24.32 -47.44
CA ILE A 475 -16.91 -24.40 -47.20
C ILE A 475 -17.39 -25.58 -48.04
N GLN A 476 -17.52 -26.75 -47.43
CA GLN A 476 -18.30 -27.83 -48.03
C GLN A 476 -19.71 -27.27 -48.22
N PRO A 477 -20.29 -27.34 -49.43
CA PRO A 477 -21.61 -26.80 -49.67
C PRO A 477 -22.61 -27.55 -48.81
N VAL A 478 -23.23 -26.83 -47.87
CA VAL A 478 -24.35 -27.32 -47.08
C VAL A 478 -25.48 -27.68 -48.05
N PRO A 479 -26.06 -28.90 -48.00
CA PRO A 479 -27.21 -29.23 -48.84
C PRO A 479 -28.38 -28.34 -48.44
N GLN A 480 -28.97 -27.67 -49.44
CA GLN A 480 -30.14 -26.82 -49.25
C GLN A 480 -31.32 -27.67 -48.74
N SER A 481 -31.68 -27.50 -47.48
CA SER A 481 -32.95 -28.00 -46.94
C SER A 481 -34.10 -27.17 -47.54
N PRO A 482 -35.17 -27.79 -48.04
CA PRO A 482 -36.30 -27.05 -48.62
C PRO A 482 -37.06 -26.26 -47.54
N ALA A 483 -37.61 -25.12 -47.95
CA ALA A 483 -38.29 -24.15 -47.09
C ALA A 483 -39.42 -24.78 -46.25
N PRO A 484 -39.66 -24.29 -45.01
CA PRO A 484 -40.67 -24.83 -44.13
C PRO A 484 -42.08 -24.53 -44.67
N ARG A 485 -42.91 -25.58 -44.79
CA ARG A 485 -44.34 -25.43 -45.08
C ARG A 485 -45.05 -24.87 -43.85
N TYR A 486 -45.80 -23.79 -44.05
CA TYR A 486 -46.69 -23.21 -43.04
C TYR A 486 -47.81 -24.20 -42.67
N THR A 487 -47.92 -24.52 -41.38
CA THR A 487 -49.06 -25.25 -40.81
C THR A 487 -49.88 -24.30 -39.93
N PRO A 488 -51.18 -24.12 -40.20
CA PRO A 488 -52.04 -23.29 -39.35
C PRO A 488 -52.31 -23.97 -38.00
N PRO A 489 -52.57 -23.19 -36.94
CA PRO A 489 -52.81 -23.73 -35.60
C PRO A 489 -54.13 -24.50 -35.53
N LYS A 490 -54.13 -25.61 -34.79
CA LYS A 490 -55.35 -26.36 -34.47
C LYS A 490 -56.19 -25.60 -33.43
N PRO A 491 -57.53 -25.64 -33.55
CA PRO A 491 -58.41 -24.96 -32.59
C PRO A 491 -58.50 -25.71 -31.26
N GLN A 492 -58.35 -24.90 -30.20
CA GLN A 492 -58.56 -25.09 -28.75
C GLN A 492 -57.89 -26.26 -28.04
#